data_AF-A0A0M6YC82-F1
#
_entry.id   AF-A0A0M6YC82-F1
#
_cell.length_a   1.000
_cell.length_b   1.000
_cell.length_c   1.000
_cell.angle_alpha   90.00
_cell.angle_beta   90.00
_cell.angle_gamma   90.00
#
_symmetry.space_group_name_H-M   'P 1'
#
loop_
_entity.id
_entity.type
_entity.pdbx_description
1 polymer ?
#
loop_
_entity_poly.entity_id
_entity_poly.type
_entity_poly.pdbx_seq_one_letter_code
_entity_poly.pdbx_strand_id
1 'polypeptide(L)'
;MSGRRGTETRTMSEATLVRMEPELDRLVTDAAKQAGLSKAAWLREQVVKRLDAPQELARVSRLPTSDVEELARLAAMVARLNGATVQLQAALREAGETELHAEGERVLSDFRSIQRQLVDATLMVRDAVRRD
;
A
#
# COMPACT_ATOMS: atom_id res chain seq x y z
N MET A 1 -20.60 -26.10 1.59
CA MET A 1 -20.45 -24.67 1.95
C MET A 1 -19.79 -23.95 0.78
N SER A 2 -20.51 -23.00 0.19
CA SER A 2 -20.14 -22.29 -1.04
C SER A 2 -19.04 -21.26 -0.77
N GLY A 3 -17.89 -21.41 -1.43
CA GLY A 3 -16.80 -20.43 -1.40
C GLY A 3 -17.10 -19.29 -2.36
N ARG A 4 -17.42 -18.11 -1.82
CA ARG A 4 -17.48 -16.86 -2.58
C ARG A 4 -16.07 -16.51 -3.08
N ARG A 5 -15.78 -16.81 -4.34
CA ARG A 5 -14.65 -16.19 -5.06
C ARG A 5 -15.01 -14.73 -5.30
N GLY A 6 -14.29 -13.81 -4.67
CA GLY A 6 -14.36 -12.40 -5.03
C GLY A 6 -14.01 -12.27 -6.52
N THR A 7 -14.95 -11.78 -7.31
CA THR A 7 -14.70 -11.36 -8.69
C THR A 7 -13.85 -10.09 -8.63
N GLU A 8 -12.53 -10.24 -8.58
CA GLU A 8 -11.59 -9.15 -8.85
C GLU A 8 -11.86 -8.72 -10.29
N THR A 9 -12.65 -7.66 -10.46
CA THR A 9 -12.95 -7.09 -11.78
C THR A 9 -11.72 -6.32 -12.20
N ARG A 10 -10.67 -7.02 -12.63
CA ARG A 10 -9.52 -6.37 -13.27
C ARG A 10 -10.04 -5.81 -14.58
N THR A 11 -10.16 -4.48 -14.65
CA THR A 11 -10.18 -3.79 -15.94
C THR A 11 -8.91 -4.21 -16.66
N MET A 12 -9.02 -5.05 -17.70
CA MET A 12 -7.87 -5.44 -18.49
C MET A 12 -7.31 -4.17 -19.12
N SER A 13 -6.09 -3.80 -18.72
CA SER A 13 -5.34 -2.75 -19.39
C SER A 13 -5.17 -3.18 -20.84
N GLU A 14 -5.49 -2.31 -21.79
CA GLU A 14 -5.26 -2.59 -23.20
C GLU A 14 -3.78 -2.93 -23.42
N ALA A 15 -3.51 -4.11 -23.96
CA ALA A 15 -2.15 -4.58 -24.23
C ALA A 15 -1.81 -4.35 -25.70
N THR A 16 -0.71 -3.63 -25.96
CA THR A 16 -0.22 -3.41 -27.33
C THR A 16 0.99 -4.30 -27.59
N LEU A 17 0.91 -5.14 -28.62
CA LEU A 17 2.03 -5.95 -29.09
C LEU A 17 2.84 -5.16 -30.12
N VAL A 18 4.14 -5.03 -29.88
CA VAL A 18 5.07 -4.36 -30.80
C VAL A 18 6.05 -5.40 -31.32
N ARG A 19 6.07 -5.59 -32.64
CA ARG A 19 7.08 -6.42 -33.30
C ARG A 19 8.35 -5.61 -33.48
N MET A 20 9.48 -6.20 -33.11
CA MET A 20 10.81 -5.60 -33.23
C MET A 20 11.74 -6.58 -33.92
N GLU A 21 12.65 -6.05 -34.75
CA GLU A 21 13.78 -6.84 -35.22
C GLU A 21 14.73 -7.18 -34.05
N PRO A 22 15.46 -8.31 -34.11
CA PRO A 22 16.30 -8.76 -33.00
C PRO A 22 17.35 -7.75 -32.55
N GLU A 23 17.91 -6.96 -33.47
CA GLU A 23 18.90 -5.94 -33.14
C GLU A 23 18.28 -4.76 -32.37
N LEU A 24 17.12 -4.27 -32.83
CA LEU A 24 16.35 -3.24 -32.15
C LEU A 24 15.91 -3.73 -30.76
N ASP A 25 15.48 -4.98 -30.67
CA ASP A 25 15.07 -5.64 -29.43
C ASP A 25 16.18 -5.58 -28.37
N ARG A 26 17.42 -5.87 -28.78
CA ARG A 26 18.62 -5.80 -27.93
C ARG A 26 18.92 -4.37 -27.50
N LEU A 27 18.94 -3.42 -28.44
CA LEU A 27 19.23 -2.01 -28.15
C LEU A 27 18.23 -1.41 -27.15
N VAL A 28 16.94 -1.69 -27.32
CA VAL A 28 15.89 -1.25 -26.40
C VAL A 28 16.06 -1.89 -25.02
N THR A 29 16.44 -3.17 -24.96
CA THR A 29 16.68 -3.87 -23.70
C THR A 29 17.86 -3.27 -22.94
N ASP A 30 18.95 -2.95 -23.63
CA ASP A 30 20.13 -2.34 -23.02
C ASP A 30 19.84 -0.91 -22.53
N ALA A 31 19.12 -0.11 -23.33
CA ALA A 31 18.68 1.22 -22.93
C ALA A 31 17.74 1.19 -21.72
N ALA A 32 16.82 0.23 -21.65
CA ALA A 32 15.94 0.05 -20.50
C ALA A 32 16.72 -0.33 -19.23
N LYS A 33 17.71 -1.23 -19.36
CA LYS A 33 18.60 -1.60 -18.24
C LYS A 33 19.41 -0.42 -17.74
N GLN A 34 19.99 0.39 -18.64
CA GLN A 34 20.74 1.59 -18.26
C GLN A 34 19.86 2.61 -17.52
N ALA A 35 18.57 2.67 -17.86
CA ALA A 35 17.59 3.50 -17.16
C ALA A 35 17.02 2.87 -15.87
N GLY A 36 17.40 1.62 -15.53
CA GLY A 36 16.84 0.91 -14.37
C GLY A 36 15.36 0.52 -14.51
N LEU A 37 14.85 0.43 -15.75
CA LEU A 37 13.45 0.19 -16.06
C LEU A 37 13.24 -1.16 -16.73
N SER A 38 12.01 -1.67 -16.66
CA SER A 38 11.58 -2.76 -17.56
C SER A 38 11.47 -2.23 -18.98
N LYS A 39 11.66 -3.12 -19.96
CA LYS A 39 11.57 -2.78 -21.39
C LYS A 39 10.28 -2.05 -21.76
N ALA A 40 9.14 -2.55 -21.26
CA ALA A 40 7.83 -1.95 -21.51
C ALA A 40 7.64 -0.60 -20.79
N ALA A 41 8.23 -0.42 -19.59
CA ALA A 41 8.20 0.87 -18.90
C ALA A 41 9.03 1.92 -19.65
N TRP A 42 10.22 1.54 -20.10
CA TRP A 42 11.10 2.43 -20.87
C TRP A 42 10.46 2.87 -22.19
N LEU A 43 9.87 1.94 -22.96
CA LEU A 43 9.17 2.28 -24.21
C LEU A 43 8.00 3.24 -23.99
N ARG A 44 7.18 3.02 -22.96
CA ARG A 44 6.09 3.93 -22.61
C ARG A 44 6.61 5.33 -22.27
N GLU A 45 7.70 5.42 -21.51
CA GLU A 45 8.32 6.71 -21.19
C GLU A 45 8.79 7.44 -22.45
N GLN A 46 9.42 6.75 -23.41
CA GLN A 46 9.84 7.35 -24.67
C GLN A 46 8.65 7.82 -25.53
N VAL A 47 7.56 7.05 -25.55
CA VAL A 47 6.33 7.41 -26.26
C VAL A 47 5.68 8.65 -25.63
N VAL A 48 5.54 8.69 -24.30
CA VAL A 48 4.99 9.86 -23.58
C VAL A 48 5.84 11.10 -23.83
N LYS A 49 7.18 11.00 -23.76
CA LYS A 49 8.10 12.11 -24.08
C LYS A 49 7.93 12.65 -25.50
N ARG A 50 7.57 11.80 -26.46
CA ARG A 50 7.39 12.19 -27.87
C ARG A 50 6.01 12.74 -28.19
N LEU A 51 4.98 12.32 -27.45
CA LEU A 51 3.59 12.72 -27.71
C LEU A 51 3.18 14.00 -26.98
N ASP A 52 4.07 14.60 -26.18
CA ASP A 52 3.78 15.73 -25.28
C ASP A 52 2.52 15.48 -24.43
N ALA A 53 2.25 14.21 -24.14
CA ALA A 53 1.09 13.78 -23.38
C ALA A 53 1.29 14.15 -21.91
N PRO A 54 0.26 14.63 -21.20
CA PRO A 54 0.35 14.91 -19.77
C PRO A 54 0.91 13.67 -19.05
N GLN A 55 2.08 13.84 -18.46
CA GLN A 55 2.76 12.76 -17.74
C GLN A 55 2.09 12.57 -16.37
N GLU A 56 0.82 12.16 -16.35
CA GLU A 56 0.22 11.52 -15.19
C GLU A 56 0.74 10.07 -15.12
N LEU A 57 2.06 9.94 -15.04
CA LEU A 57 2.63 8.75 -14.44
C LEU A 57 2.26 8.86 -12.98
N ALA A 58 1.21 8.15 -12.56
CA ALA A 58 1.13 7.66 -11.20
C ALA A 58 2.47 6.96 -10.94
N ARG A 59 3.43 7.69 -10.35
CA ARG A 59 4.64 7.11 -9.80
C ARG A 59 4.14 6.15 -8.76
N VAL A 60 4.01 4.88 -9.11
CA VAL A 60 3.98 3.82 -8.14
C VAL A 60 5.38 3.84 -7.53
N SER A 61 5.52 4.66 -6.49
CA SER A 61 6.72 4.69 -5.68
C SER A 61 6.90 3.26 -5.19
N ARG A 62 7.95 2.58 -5.64
CA ARG A 62 8.36 1.31 -5.04
C ARG A 62 8.64 1.62 -3.59
N LEU A 63 7.74 1.21 -2.70
CA LEU A 63 7.97 1.32 -1.27
C LEU A 63 9.08 0.32 -0.94
N PRO A 64 10.27 0.77 -0.51
CA PRO A 64 11.30 -0.15 -0.06
C PRO A 64 10.76 -1.03 1.06
N THR A 65 11.24 -2.27 1.14
CA THR A 65 10.78 -3.24 2.14
C THR A 65 10.92 -2.73 3.58
N SER A 66 11.87 -1.82 3.82
CA SER A 66 12.03 -1.08 5.08
C SER A 66 10.77 -0.32 5.49
N ASP A 67 10.06 0.30 4.55
CA ASP A 67 8.89 1.12 4.85
C ASP A 67 7.69 0.25 5.26
N VAL A 68 7.58 -0.94 4.69
CA VAL A 68 6.58 -1.95 5.10
C VAL A 68 6.87 -2.41 6.54
N GLU A 69 8.13 -2.60 6.90
CA GLU A 69 8.55 -2.95 8.26
C GLU A 69 8.26 -1.81 9.24
N GLU A 70 8.53 -0.54 8.87
CA GLU A 70 8.20 0.61 9.72
C GLU A 70 6.69 0.76 9.94
N LEU A 71 5.88 0.55 8.90
CA LEU A 71 4.42 0.52 9.04
C LEU A 71 3.95 -0.60 9.96
N ALA A 72 4.54 -1.79 9.85
CA ALA A 72 4.26 -2.90 10.76
C ALA A 72 4.68 -2.60 12.21
N ARG A 73 5.83 -1.94 12.42
CA ARG A 73 6.29 -1.45 13.74
C ARG A 73 5.29 -0.44 14.32
N LEU A 74 4.84 0.52 13.52
CA LEU A 74 3.84 1.51 13.92
C LEU A 74 2.52 0.84 14.32
N ALA A 75 2.03 -0.12 13.53
CA ALA A 75 0.82 -0.86 13.83
C ALA A 75 0.92 -1.60 15.17
N ALA A 76 2.08 -2.21 15.45
CA ALA A 76 2.33 -2.88 16.72
C ALA A 76 2.38 -1.90 17.92
N MET A 77 2.94 -0.69 17.73
CA MET A 77 2.93 0.35 18.78
C MET A 77 1.51 0.80 19.11
N VAL A 78 0.69 1.07 18.09
CA VAL A 78 -0.73 1.45 18.27
C VAL A 78 -1.51 0.34 18.97
N ALA A 79 -1.28 -0.93 18.62
CA ALA A 79 -1.92 -2.06 19.29
C ALA A 79 -1.58 -2.14 20.80
N ARG A 80 -0.32 -1.88 21.17
CA ARG A 80 0.09 -1.84 22.58
C ARG A 80 -0.57 -0.70 23.35
N LEU A 81 -0.63 0.49 22.74
CA LEU A 81 -1.32 1.65 23.33
C LEU A 81 -2.81 1.37 23.52
N ASN A 82 -3.47 0.74 22.55
CA ASN A 82 -4.86 0.35 22.67
C ASN A 82 -5.06 -0.63 23.85
N GLY A 83 -4.20 -1.64 23.98
CA GLY A 83 -4.23 -2.59 25.10
C GLY A 83 -4.05 -1.91 26.47
N ALA A 84 -3.08 -1.00 26.60
CA ALA A 84 -2.87 -0.22 27.82
C ALA A 84 -4.08 0.66 28.16
N THR A 85 -4.71 1.26 27.15
CA THR A 85 -5.90 2.09 27.33
C THR A 85 -7.10 1.26 27.80
N VAL A 86 -7.28 0.03 27.28
CA VAL A 86 -8.31 -0.90 27.79
C VAL A 86 -8.10 -1.23 29.26
N GLN A 87 -6.86 -1.49 29.68
CA GLN A 87 -6.55 -1.75 31.08
C GLN A 87 -6.84 -0.54 31.96
N LEU A 88 -6.50 0.67 31.49
CA LEU A 88 -6.83 1.91 32.19
C LEU A 88 -8.36 2.10 32.33
N GLN A 89 -9.15 1.84 31.29
CA GLN A 89 -10.61 1.96 31.37
C GLN A 89 -11.21 0.98 32.37
N ALA A 90 -10.70 -0.26 32.42
CA ALA A 90 -11.11 -1.22 33.43
C ALA A 90 -10.85 -0.70 34.86
N ALA A 91 -9.65 -0.15 35.10
CA ALA A 91 -9.30 0.43 36.40
C ALA A 91 -10.18 1.66 36.76
N LEU A 92 -10.45 2.55 35.81
CA LEU A 92 -11.33 3.71 36.03
C LEU A 92 -12.77 3.29 36.35
N ARG A 93 -13.26 2.25 35.69
CA ARG A 93 -14.58 1.66 35.99
C ARG A 93 -14.64 1.12 37.40
N GLU A 94 -13.61 0.37 37.80
CA GLU A 94 -13.50 -0.23 39.14
C GLU A 94 -13.37 0.83 40.24
N ALA A 95 -12.70 1.95 39.95
CA ALA A 95 -12.56 3.09 40.85
C ALA A 95 -13.83 3.97 40.95
N GLY A 96 -14.83 3.76 40.09
CA GLY A 96 -16.06 4.57 40.05
C GLY A 96 -15.91 5.92 39.34
N GLU A 97 -14.79 6.14 38.64
CA GLU A 97 -14.45 7.38 37.93
C GLU A 97 -15.21 7.50 36.60
N THR A 98 -16.53 7.69 36.70
CA THR A 98 -17.47 7.54 35.58
C THR A 98 -17.24 8.55 34.46
N GLU A 99 -16.87 9.79 34.79
CA GLU A 99 -16.59 10.83 33.78
C GLU A 99 -15.30 10.55 33.00
N LEU A 100 -14.22 10.19 33.71
CA LEU A 100 -12.94 9.81 33.11
C LEU A 100 -13.04 8.53 32.29
N HIS A 101 -13.86 7.57 32.72
CA HIS A 101 -14.18 6.39 31.93
C HIS A 101 -14.93 6.75 30.64
N ALA A 102 -15.91 7.66 30.71
CA ALA A 102 -16.68 8.06 29.52
C ALA A 102 -15.82 8.82 28.50
N GLU A 103 -14.84 9.61 28.96
CA GLU A 103 -13.86 10.25 28.08
C GLU A 103 -12.87 9.23 27.50
N GLY A 104 -12.38 8.32 28.33
CA GLY A 104 -11.44 7.29 27.89
C GLY A 104 -12.02 6.29 26.88
N GLU A 105 -13.31 5.94 26.98
CA GLU A 105 -14.01 5.13 25.96
C GLU A 105 -14.05 5.83 24.59
N ARG A 106 -14.12 7.17 24.54
CA ARG A 106 -14.03 7.92 23.26
C ARG A 106 -12.65 7.78 22.65
N VAL A 107 -11.60 7.98 23.44
CA VAL A 107 -10.20 7.79 23.01
C VAL A 107 -9.95 6.36 22.53
N LEU A 108 -10.56 5.37 23.20
CA LEU A 108 -10.46 3.96 22.83
C LEU A 108 -11.15 3.65 21.51
N SER A 109 -12.29 4.29 21.24
CA SER A 109 -12.96 4.21 19.94
C SER A 109 -12.06 4.74 18.82
N ASP A 110 -11.41 5.88 19.05
CA ASP A 110 -10.49 6.48 18.08
C ASP A 110 -9.28 5.58 17.83
N PHE A 111 -8.68 5.02 18.88
CA PHE A 111 -7.57 4.07 18.73
C PHE A 111 -7.96 2.82 17.95
N ARG A 112 -9.16 2.27 18.18
CA ARG A 112 -9.65 1.10 17.42
C ARG A 112 -9.85 1.43 15.94
N SER A 113 -10.33 2.64 15.63
CA SER A 113 -10.48 3.13 14.25
C SER A 113 -9.11 3.30 13.57
N ILE A 114 -8.19 4.01 14.22
CA ILE A 114 -6.83 4.26 13.72
C ILE A 114 -6.07 2.94 13.52
N GLN A 115 -6.16 2.03 14.49
CA GLN A 115 -5.49 0.72 14.39
C GLN A 115 -5.97 -0.06 13.17
N ARG A 116 -7.29 -0.06 12.91
CA ARG A 116 -7.85 -0.74 11.73
C ARG A 116 -7.34 -0.12 10.44
N GLN A 117 -7.43 1.20 10.30
CA GLN A 117 -6.96 1.91 9.11
C GLN A 117 -5.47 1.66 8.84
N LEU A 118 -4.66 1.63 9.91
CA LEU A 118 -3.23 1.38 9.80
C LEU A 118 -2.90 -0.06 9.39
N VAL A 119 -3.64 -1.05 9.91
CA VAL A 119 -3.53 -2.45 9.48
C VAL A 119 -3.91 -2.58 8.00
N ASP A 120 -5.02 -1.99 7.59
CA ASP A 120 -5.49 -2.04 6.20
C ASP A 120 -4.48 -1.39 5.25
N ALA A 121 -3.93 -0.23 5.63
CA ALA A 121 -2.88 0.45 4.87
C ALA A 121 -1.60 -0.40 4.77
N THR A 122 -1.18 -1.04 5.87
CA THR A 122 0.00 -1.92 5.89
C THR A 122 -0.19 -3.13 4.97
N LEU A 123 -1.38 -3.75 4.99
CA LEU A 123 -1.71 -4.89 4.12
C LEU A 123 -1.76 -4.48 2.66
N MET A 124 -2.38 -3.34 2.35
CA MET A 124 -2.43 -2.78 1.00
C MET A 124 -1.02 -2.53 0.43
N VAL A 125 -0.15 -1.90 1.23
CA VAL A 125 1.24 -1.63 0.85
C VAL A 125 2.02 -2.94 0.66
N ARG A 126 1.90 -3.89 1.59
CA ARG A 126 2.57 -5.20 1.48
C ARG A 126 2.12 -5.96 0.23
N ASP A 127 0.84 -5.94 -0.08
CA ASP A 127 0.29 -6.66 -1.22
C ASP A 127 0.66 -5.98 -2.55
N ALA A 128 0.82 -4.64 -2.56
CA ALA A 128 1.39 -3.92 -3.70
C ALA A 128 2.86 -4.31 -3.94
N VAL A 129 3.67 -4.43 -2.88
CA VAL A 129 5.07 -4.85 -2.98
C VAL A 129 5.24 -6.31 -3.44
N ARG A 130 4.29 -7.21 -3.14
CA ARG A 130 4.34 -8.64 -3.50
C ARG A 130 3.85 -8.97 -4.92
N ARG A 131 3.12 -8.06 -5.56
CA ARG A 131 2.56 -8.26 -6.91
C ARG A 131 3.53 -7.87 -8.02
N ASP A 132 4.66 -7.26 -7.66
CA ASP A 132 5.81 -6.95 -8.51
C ASP A 132 6.88 -8.06 -8.45
#